data_AF-A0AAE3AXX5-F1
#
_entry.id   AF-A0AAE3AXX5-F1
#
_cell.length_a   1.000
_cell.length_b   1.000
_cell.length_c   1.000
_cell.angle_alpha   90.00
_cell.angle_beta   90.00
_cell.angle_gamma   90.00
#
_symmetry.space_group_name_H-M   'P 1'
#
loop_
_entity.id
_entity.type
_entity.pdbx_description
1 polymer ?
#
loop_
_entity_poly.entity_id
_entity_poly.type
_entity_poly.pdbx_seq_one_letter_code
_entity_poly.pdbx_strand_id
1 'polypeptide(L)' 'MTELEAECRHRYRVRSIREDDYGCEERPEGVWPTVLVELEDENGQLRLLRQKDHYLYEQQIEEGDQVILEQEILKRIE' A
#
# COMPACT_ATOMS: atom_id res chain seq x y z
N MET A 1 4.47 -21.38 -18.18
CA MET A 1 4.34 -20.00 -17.67
C MET A 1 2.97 -19.91 -17.00
N THR A 2 2.68 -20.84 -16.10
CA THR A 2 2.63 -20.66 -14.62
C THR A 2 1.56 -19.65 -14.21
N GLU A 3 0.29 -20.06 -14.33
CA GLU A 3 -0.67 -20.30 -13.23
C GLU A 3 -0.59 -19.46 -11.93
N LEU A 4 0.00 -18.26 -11.97
CA LEU A 4 0.11 -17.35 -10.83
C LEU A 4 -0.79 -16.12 -11.00
N GLU A 5 -1.89 -16.27 -11.73
CA GLU A 5 -3.14 -15.53 -11.47
C GLU A 5 -3.81 -16.11 -10.22
N ALA A 6 -3.04 -16.39 -9.17
CA ALA A 6 -3.61 -16.65 -7.87
C ALA A 6 -4.29 -15.35 -7.46
N GLU A 7 -5.62 -15.37 -7.49
CA GLU A 7 -6.53 -14.45 -6.80
C GLU A 7 -6.21 -14.47 -5.29
N CYS A 8 -5.02 -14.02 -4.94
CA CYS A 8 -4.47 -14.16 -3.62
C CYS A 8 -4.69 -12.82 -2.92
N ARG A 9 -5.98 -12.56 -2.64
CA ARG A 9 -6.40 -11.60 -1.61
C ARG A 9 -5.73 -12.00 -0.32
N HIS A 10 -4.59 -11.39 -0.04
CA HIS A 10 -3.92 -11.57 1.22
C HIS A 10 -4.30 -10.43 2.13
N ARG A 11 -4.66 -10.77 3.37
CA ARG A 11 -4.95 -9.79 4.40
C ARG A 11 -3.65 -9.37 5.04
N TYR A 12 -3.45 -8.06 5.09
CA TYR A 12 -2.37 -7.44 5.80
C TYR A 12 -2.92 -6.44 6.81
N ARG A 13 -2.12 -6.11 7.80
CA ARG A 13 -2.32 -4.95 8.65
C ARG A 13 -1.39 -3.84 8.19
N VAL A 14 -1.90 -2.64 8.03
CA VAL A 14 -1.07 -1.46 7.76
C VAL A 14 -0.26 -1.18 9.02
N ARG A 15 1.06 -1.33 8.94
CA ARG A 15 1.97 -1.06 10.05
C ARG A 15 2.35 0.42 10.11
N SER A 16 2.73 0.97 8.96
CA SER A 16 2.97 2.41 8.80
C SER A 16 2.79 2.86 7.36
N ILE A 17 2.48 4.14 7.18
CA ILE A 17 2.42 4.81 5.88
C ILE A 17 3.45 5.94 5.91
N ARG A 18 4.39 5.93 4.97
CA ARG A 18 5.45 6.95 4.90
C ARG A 18 5.46 7.57 3.53
N GLU A 19 5.72 8.87 3.47
CA GLU A 19 5.97 9.53 2.20
C GLU A 19 7.21 8.91 1.56
N ASP A 20 7.11 8.60 0.26
CA ASP A 20 8.28 8.20 -0.50
C ASP A 20 9.16 9.45 -0.64
N ASP A 21 10.18 9.53 0.20
CA ASP A 21 11.16 10.62 0.24
C ASP A 21 11.99 10.59 -1.04
N TYR A 22 11.43 11.13 -2.12
CA TYR A 22 12.21 11.62 -3.24
C TYR A 22 13.05 12.77 -2.69
N GLY A 23 14.29 12.46 -2.30
CA GLY A 23 15.19 13.42 -1.70
C GLY A 23 15.32 14.67 -2.56
N CYS A 24 15.09 15.83 -1.94
CA CYS A 24 15.47 17.22 -2.27
C CYS A 24 15.46 17.75 -3.73
N GLU A 25 15.07 16.96 -4.73
CA GLU A 25 14.77 17.40 -6.09
C GLU A 25 13.26 17.69 -6.12
N GLU A 26 12.94 18.98 -6.25
CA GLU A 26 11.58 19.50 -6.29
C GLU A 26 10.71 18.61 -7.19
N ARG A 27 9.66 18.01 -6.60
CA ARG A 27 8.74 17.13 -7.33
C ARG A 27 8.24 17.90 -8.58
N PRO A 28 8.36 17.33 -9.79
CA PRO A 28 7.84 17.99 -10.97
C PRO A 28 6.33 18.22 -10.83
N GLU A 29 5.90 19.42 -11.22
CA GLU A 29 4.50 19.84 -11.13
C GLU A 29 3.59 18.87 -11.91
N GLY A 30 2.56 18.34 -11.26
CA GLY A 30 1.60 17.43 -11.87
C GLY A 30 1.85 15.93 -11.64
N VAL A 31 2.88 15.55 -10.87
CA VAL A 31 3.03 14.16 -10.39
C VAL A 31 2.29 13.97 -9.07
N TRP A 32 1.36 13.02 -9.05
CA TRP A 32 0.63 12.66 -7.85
C TRP A 32 1.56 12.05 -6.80
N PRO A 33 1.46 12.47 -5.52
CA PRO A 33 2.27 11.89 -4.46
C PRO A 33 1.98 10.39 -4.31
N THR A 34 3.05 9.61 -4.28
CA THR A 34 3.02 8.20 -3.88
C THR A 34 3.59 8.08 -2.49
N VAL A 35 3.00 7.20 -1.69
CA VAL A 35 3.47 6.86 -0.35
C VAL A 35 3.85 5.38 -0.32
N LEU A 36 4.78 5.05 0.56
CA LEU A 36 5.21 3.70 0.86
C LEU A 36 4.40 3.18 2.04
N VAL A 37 3.61 2.14 1.80
CA VAL A 37 2.80 1.46 2.81
C VAL A 37 3.54 0.21 3.27
N GLU A 38 3.87 0.17 4.56
CA GLU A 38 4.40 -1.01 5.21
C GLU A 38 3.24 -1.87 5.73
N LEU A 39 3.14 -3.07 5.20
CA LEU A 39 2.11 -4.06 5.46
C LEU A 39 2.73 -5.20 6.27
N GLU A 40 2.01 -5.67 7.28
CA GLU A 40 2.41 -6.81 8.11
C GLU A 40 1.38 -7.93 7.97
N ASP A 41 1.84 -9.12 7.62
CA ASP A 41 1.02 -10.33 7.55
C ASP A 41 0.86 -11.00 8.93
N GLU A 42 -0.06 -11.96 9.08
CA GLU A 42 -0.26 -12.72 10.32
C GLU A 42 1.00 -13.47 10.80
N ASN A 43 1.90 -13.82 9.88
CA ASN A 43 3.18 -14.44 10.19
C ASN A 43 4.26 -13.45 10.70
N GLY A 44 3.92 -12.15 10.81
CA GLY A 44 4.86 -11.08 11.12
C GLY A 44 5.78 -10.72 9.95
N GLN A 45 5.44 -11.16 8.73
CA GLN A 45 6.20 -10.83 7.54
C GLN A 45 5.84 -9.44 7.05
N LEU A 46 6.85 -8.58 6.90
CA LEU A 46 6.68 -7.22 6.42
C LEU A 46 6.76 -7.18 4.89
N ARG A 47 5.89 -6.37 4.29
CA ARG A 47 5.84 -6.11 2.85
C ARG A 47 5.71 -4.61 2.63
N LEU A 48 6.52 -4.07 1.73
CA LEU A 48 6.47 -2.67 1.34
C LEU A 48 5.75 -2.56 0.01
N LEU A 49 4.74 -1.69 -0.07
CA LEU A 49 3.96 -1.44 -1.28
C LEU A 49 3.87 0.06 -1.53
N ARG A 50 4.15 0.49 -2.77
CA ARG A 50 3.94 1.87 -3.18
C ARG A 50 2.51 2.07 -3.65
N GLN A 51 1.81 3.01 -3.04
CA GLN A 51 0.43 3.36 -3.38
C GLN A 51 0.29 4.86 -3.61
N LYS A 52 -0.69 5.24 -4.44
CA LYS A 52 -1.05 6.66 -4.59
C LYS A 52 -1.65 7.15 -3.29
N ASP A 53 -1.14 8.27 -2.77
CA ASP A 53 -1.62 8.90 -1.55
C ASP A 53 -3.14 9.14 -1.60
N HIS A 54 -3.61 9.75 -2.69
CA HIS A 54 -5.01 10.05 -2.90
C HIS A 54 -5.92 8.81 -2.77
N TYR A 55 -5.44 7.66 -3.26
CA TYR A 55 -6.23 6.44 -3.21
C TYR A 55 -6.40 5.90 -1.78
N LEU A 56 -5.36 5.99 -0.94
CA LEU A 56 -5.45 5.60 0.47
C LEU A 56 -6.43 6.50 1.21
N TYR A 57 -6.43 7.80 0.90
CA TYR A 57 -7.40 8.76 1.45
C TYR A 57 -8.84 8.43 1.03
N GLU A 58 -9.06 8.12 -0.26
CA GLU A 58 -10.39 7.72 -0.76
C GLU A 58 -10.89 6.41 -0.13
N GLN A 59 -10.01 5.45 0.13
CA GLN A 59 -10.32 4.20 0.82
C GLN A 59 -10.32 4.34 2.35
N GLN A 60 -9.97 5.53 2.87
CA GLN A 60 -9.80 5.82 4.29
C GLN A 60 -8.91 4.79 5.01
N ILE A 61 -7.81 4.40 4.36
CA ILE A 61 -6.83 3.45 4.90
C ILE A 61 -5.82 4.22 5.74
N GLU A 62 -5.74 3.87 7.03
CA GLU A 62 -4.84 4.50 7.99
C GLU A 62 -3.87 3.47 8.60
N GLU A 63 -2.89 3.96 9.36
CA GLU A 63 -1.98 3.09 10.11
C GLU A 63 -2.74 2.29 11.18
N GLY A 64 -2.51 0.97 11.21
CA GLY A 64 -3.20 0.03 12.09
C GLY A 64 -4.41 -0.66 11.46
N ASP A 65 -4.88 -0.18 10.31
CA ASP A 65 -6.07 -0.70 9.65
C ASP A 65 -5.81 -2.07 8.99
N GLN A 66 -6.86 -2.88 8.86
CA GLN A 66 -6.77 -4.14 8.13
C GLN A 66 -7.08 -3.89 6.66
N VAL A 67 -6.26 -4.44 5.78
CA VAL A 67 -6.41 -4.26 4.34
C VAL A 67 -6.24 -5.59 3.61
N ILE A 68 -6.92 -5.74 2.49
CA ILE A 68 -6.70 -6.81 1.53
C ILE A 68 -5.83 -6.25 0.40
N LEU A 69 -4.74 -6.92 0.08
CA LEU A 69 -3.99 -6.68 -1.15
C LEU A 69 -4.57 -7.57 -2.26
N GLU A 70 -5.19 -6.95 -3.25
CA GLU A 70 -5.74 -7.61 -4.44
C GLU A 70 -5.14 -6.95 -5.70
N GLN A 71 -4.42 -7.71 -6.52
CA GLN A 71 -3.82 -7.20 -7.77
C GLN A 71 -3.03 -5.89 -7.56
N GLU A 72 -2.22 -5.83 -6.49
CA GLU A 72 -1.43 -4.64 -6.11
C GLU A 72 -2.25 -3.44 -5.58
N ILE A 73 -3.57 -3.60 -5.43
CA ILE A 73 -4.47 -2.58 -4.89
C ILE A 73 -4.83 -2.92 -3.44
N LEU A 74 -4.74 -1.93 -2.54
CA LEU A 74 -5.14 -2.08 -1.14
C LEU A 74 -6.61 -1.73 -0.94
N LYS A 75 -7.37 -2.62 -0.32
CA LYS A 75 -8.77 -2.38 0.04
C LYS A 75 -8.94 -2.48 1.54
N ARG A 76 -9.52 -1.46 2.17
CA ARG A 76 -9.88 -1.50 3.59
C ARG A 76 -10.92 -2.60 3.84
N ILE A 77 -10.76 -3.34 4.93
CA ILE A 77 -11.76 -4.29 5.42
C ILE A 77 -12.32 -3.72 6.73
N GLU A 78 -13.62 -3.44 6.73
CA GLU A 78 -14.38 -2.88 7.88
C GLU A 78 -14.69 -3.95 8.94
#